data_AF-A0A512HV23-F1
#
_entry.id   AF-A0A512HV23-F1
#
_cell.length_a   1.000
_cell.length_b   1.000
_cell.length_c   1.000
_cell.angle_alpha   90.00
_cell.angle_beta   90.00
_cell.angle_gamma   90.00
#
_symmetry.space_group_name_H-M   'P 1'
#
loop_
_entity.id
_entity.type
_entity.pdbx_description
1 polymer ?
#
loop_
_entity_poly.entity_id
_entity_poly.type
_entity_poly.pdbx_seq_one_letter_code
_entity_poly.pdbx_strand_id
1 'polypeptide(L)'
;MGLGWAEMMAIAVVAILLFGPDRLPGLARQAAQFVRTVRQMADTAKSELSRELGDDFKDLNLRDLDPRAAVRDVMFSDPTPPPVPSVRILRPGEVPPFDSEAT
;
A
#
# COMPACT_ATOMS: atom_id res chain seq x y z
N MET A 1 -4.32 12.56 18.65
CA MET A 1 -3.60 11.74 19.64
C MET A 1 -2.86 10.69 18.84
N GLY A 2 -1.56 10.92 18.63
CA GLY A 2 -0.73 10.12 17.73
C GLY A 2 -0.11 8.94 18.46
N LEU A 3 0.29 7.94 17.69
CA LEU A 3 1.04 6.77 18.15
C LEU A 3 2.33 7.25 18.84
N GLY A 4 2.33 7.30 20.16
CA GLY A 4 3.47 7.67 20.98
C GLY A 4 4.40 6.48 21.22
N TRP A 5 5.56 6.76 21.80
CA TRP A 5 6.51 5.72 22.20
C TRP A 5 5.87 4.68 23.13
N ALA A 6 4.93 5.11 23.98
CA ALA A 6 4.19 4.23 24.88
C ALA A 6 3.30 3.23 24.12
N GLU A 7 2.53 3.66 23.11
CA GLU A 7 1.71 2.73 22.31
C GLU A 7 2.57 1.74 21.51
N MET A 8 3.72 2.17 20.96
CA MET A 8 4.65 1.24 20.29
C MET A 8 5.13 0.13 21.23
N MET A 9 5.52 0.50 22.45
CA MET A 9 5.99 -0.45 23.46
C MET A 9 4.88 -1.41 23.88
N ALA A 10 3.64 -0.92 24.05
CA ALA A 10 2.50 -1.76 24.37
C ALA A 10 2.23 -2.81 23.27
N ILE A 11 2.25 -2.40 21.99
CA ILE A 11 2.08 -3.32 20.86
C ILE A 11 3.21 -4.34 20.81
N ALA A 12 4.47 -3.91 21.02
CA ALA A 12 5.62 -4.81 21.01
C ALA A 12 5.51 -5.88 22.11
N VAL A 13 5.10 -5.49 23.32
CA VAL A 13 4.88 -6.44 24.43
C VAL A 13 3.76 -7.42 24.07
N VAL A 14 2.62 -6.95 23.55
CA VAL A 14 1.52 -7.82 23.14
C VAL A 14 1.97 -8.79 22.05
N ALA A 15 2.70 -8.33 21.05
CA ALA A 15 3.24 -9.19 19.99
C ALA A 15 4.19 -10.26 20.57
N ILE A 16 5.08 -9.88 21.50
CA ILE A 16 5.99 -10.81 22.17
C ILE A 16 5.21 -11.86 22.96
N LEU A 17 4.13 -11.49 23.65
CA LEU A 17 3.31 -12.45 24.40
C LEU A 17 2.55 -13.42 23.48
N LEU A 18 2.04 -12.94 22.34
CA LEU A 18 1.28 -13.77 21.39
C LEU A 18 2.17 -14.74 20.61
N PHE A 19 3.31 -14.26 20.10
CA PHE A 19 4.18 -15.02 19.20
C PHE A 19 5.42 -15.61 19.90
N GLY A 20 5.85 -15.03 21.01
CA GLY A 20 7.08 -15.38 21.73
C GLY A 20 8.28 -14.52 21.32
N PRO A 21 9.15 -14.13 22.28
CA PRO A 21 10.31 -13.27 22.02
C PRO A 21 11.34 -13.91 21.07
N ASP A 22 11.42 -15.24 21.05
CA ASP A 22 12.37 -15.98 20.21
C ASP A 22 11.90 -16.13 18.76
N ARG A 23 10.58 -16.15 18.53
CA ARG A 23 9.97 -16.37 17.20
C ARG A 23 9.90 -15.08 16.38
N LEU A 24 9.56 -13.97 17.03
CA LEU A 24 9.43 -12.65 16.39
C LEU A 24 10.64 -12.21 15.56
N PRO A 25 11.89 -12.23 16.06
CA PRO A 25 13.05 -11.83 15.27
C PRO A 25 13.26 -12.74 14.06
N GLY A 26 12.93 -14.03 14.17
CA GLY A 26 12.94 -14.96 13.06
C GLY A 26 11.92 -14.62 11.97
N LEU A 27 10.68 -14.30 12.36
CA LEU A 27 9.62 -13.90 11.43
C LEU A 27 9.91 -12.56 10.76
N ALA A 28 10.40 -11.58 11.51
CA ALA A 28 10.79 -10.27 10.97
C ALA A 28 11.90 -10.41 9.91
N ARG A 29 12.89 -11.27 10.16
CA ARG A 29 13.96 -11.56 9.19
C ARG A 29 13.41 -12.21 7.92
N GLN A 30 12.50 -13.17 8.05
CA GLN A 30 11.87 -13.83 6.90
C GLN A 30 11.04 -12.84 6.07
N ALA A 31 10.23 -12.01 6.72
CA ALA A 31 9.46 -10.97 6.04
C ALA A 31 10.38 -9.97 5.33
N ALA A 32 11.47 -9.53 5.98
CA ALA A 32 12.45 -8.63 5.38
C ALA A 32 13.13 -9.26 4.16
N GLN A 33 13.50 -10.54 4.25
CA GLN A 33 14.08 -11.28 3.13
C GLN A 33 13.09 -11.38 1.97
N PHE A 34 11.83 -11.72 2.26
CA PHE A 34 10.76 -11.81 1.27
C PHE A 34 10.54 -10.48 0.55
N VAL A 35 10.40 -9.38 1.29
CA VAL A 35 10.26 -8.04 0.71
C VAL A 35 11.46 -7.69 -0.18
N ARG A 36 12.68 -8.05 0.23
CA ARG A 36 13.88 -7.82 -0.57
C ARG A 36 13.84 -8.63 -1.88
N THR A 37 13.43 -9.89 -1.82
CA THR A 37 13.26 -10.74 -3.00
C THR A 37 12.20 -10.17 -3.95
N VAL A 38 11.03 -9.81 -3.44
CA VAL A 38 9.94 -9.21 -4.24
C VAL A 38 10.41 -7.92 -4.91
N ARG A 39 11.11 -7.05 -4.17
CA ARG A 39 11.69 -5.83 -4.74
C ARG A 39 12.67 -6.14 -5.87
N GLN A 40 13.55 -7.11 -5.66
CA GLN A 40 14.53 -7.50 -6.67
C GLN A 40 13.87 -8.08 -7.93
N MET A 41 12.82 -8.89 -7.77
CA MET A 41 12.00 -9.39 -8.88
C MET A 41 11.32 -8.26 -9.65
N ALA A 42 10.73 -7.29 -8.94
CA ALA A 42 10.11 -6.12 -9.56
C ALA A 42 11.13 -5.27 -10.34
N ASP A 43 12.31 -5.05 -9.77
CA ASP A 43 13.41 -4.32 -10.41
C ASP A 43 13.89 -5.06 -11.68
N THR A 44 14.03 -6.39 -11.64
CA THR A 44 14.40 -7.21 -12.80
C THR A 44 13.33 -7.15 -13.90
N ALA A 45 12.06 -7.40 -13.57
CA ALA A 45 10.97 -7.36 -14.54
C ALA A 45 10.84 -5.98 -15.20
N LYS A 46 10.98 -4.90 -14.41
CA LYS A 46 11.05 -3.53 -14.93
C LYS A 46 12.22 -3.35 -15.89
N SER A 47 13.40 -3.90 -15.58
CA SER A 47 14.58 -3.79 -16.42
C SER A 47 14.42 -4.52 -17.75
N GLU A 48 13.80 -5.70 -17.75
CA GLU A 48 13.53 -6.50 -18.95
C GLU A 48 12.52 -5.79 -19.85
N LEU A 49 11.43 -5.30 -19.26
CA LEU A 49 10.39 -4.55 -19.98
C LEU A 49 10.93 -3.25 -20.60
N SER A 50 11.78 -2.53 -19.85
CA SER A 50 12.46 -1.32 -20.36
C SER A 50 13.45 -1.63 -21.49
N ARG A 51 13.97 -2.86 -21.54
CA ARG A 51 14.96 -3.29 -22.53
C ARG A 51 14.32 -3.79 -23.82
N GLU A 52 13.13 -4.39 -23.73
CA GLU A 52 12.36 -4.89 -24.89
C GLU A 52 11.48 -3.81 -25.54
N LEU A 53 10.88 -2.91 -24.76
CA LEU A 53 10.00 -1.86 -25.28
C LEU A 53 10.74 -0.55 -25.65
N GLY A 54 12.00 -0.39 -25.26
CA GLY A 54 12.76 0.83 -25.52
C GLY A 54 12.22 2.06 -24.76
N ASP A 55 12.59 3.27 -25.22
CA ASP A 55 12.26 4.55 -24.55
C ASP A 55 10.74 4.81 -24.42
N ASP A 56 9.88 4.05 -25.09
CA ASP A 56 8.41 4.14 -25.00
C ASP A 56 7.87 3.79 -23.60
N PHE A 57 8.63 3.08 -22.75
CA PHE A 57 8.25 2.82 -21.35
C PHE A 57 8.59 3.98 -20.39
N LYS A 58 9.48 4.91 -20.78
CA LYS A 58 9.81 6.09 -19.95
C LYS A 58 8.64 7.08 -19.85
N ASP A 59 7.75 7.08 -20.84
CA ASP A 59 6.56 7.93 -20.86
C ASP A 59 5.45 7.43 -19.93
N LEU A 60 5.48 6.15 -19.53
CA LEU A 60 4.69 5.67 -18.40
C LEU A 60 5.35 6.18 -17.10
N ASN A 61 4.69 7.13 -16.45
CA ASN A 61 5.26 7.94 -15.38
C ASN A 61 5.45 7.12 -14.08
N LEU A 62 6.57 6.41 -13.95
CA LEU A 62 6.91 5.65 -12.73
C LEU A 62 6.96 6.50 -11.45
N ARG A 63 7.03 7.83 -11.58
CA ARG A 63 6.99 8.79 -10.47
C ARG A 63 5.61 8.91 -9.83
N ASP A 64 4.53 8.62 -10.57
CA ASP A 64 3.16 8.62 -10.02
C ASP A 64 2.93 7.41 -9.10
N LEU A 65 3.76 6.38 -9.20
CA LEU A 65 3.74 5.18 -8.37
C LEU A 65 4.72 5.26 -7.18
N ASP A 66 5.42 6.38 -6.97
CA ASP A 66 6.35 6.50 -5.85
C ASP A 66 5.57 6.61 -4.52
N PRO A 67 5.65 5.62 -3.62
CA PRO A 67 4.92 5.66 -2.36
C PRO A 67 5.34 6.84 -1.48
N ARG A 68 6.56 7.38 -1.66
CA ARG A 68 6.98 8.60 -0.97
C ARG A 68 6.26 9.82 -1.51
N ALA A 69 5.93 9.89 -2.79
CA ALA A 69 5.14 10.97 -3.35
C ALA A 69 3.71 10.96 -2.76
N ALA A 70 3.11 9.77 -2.62
CA ALA A 70 1.80 9.62 -1.97
C ALA A 70 1.82 10.02 -0.47
N VAL A 71 2.84 9.60 0.28
CA VAL A 71 3.00 10.00 1.70
C VAL A 71 3.29 11.50 1.82
N ARG A 72 4.06 12.05 0.87
CA ARG A 72 4.40 13.47 0.81
C ARG A 72 3.14 14.29 0.55
N ASP A 73 2.32 13.90 -0.40
CA ASP A 73 1.03 14.54 -0.67
C ASP A 73 0.13 14.54 0.56
N VAL A 74 0.02 13.41 1.27
CA VAL A 74 -0.75 13.30 2.53
C VAL A 74 -0.17 14.16 3.68
N MET A 75 1.15 14.36 3.72
CA MET A 75 1.82 15.19 4.75
C MET A 75 1.76 16.69 4.47
N PHE A 76 1.71 17.09 3.20
CA PHE A 76 1.77 18.50 2.77
C PHE A 76 0.41 19.04 2.33
N SER A 77 -0.58 18.20 2.08
CA SER A 77 -1.97 18.59 1.86
C SER A 77 -2.71 18.72 3.19
N ASP A 78 -3.53 19.77 3.33
CA ASP A 78 -4.47 19.94 4.43
C ASP A 78 -5.30 18.64 4.54
N PRO A 79 -5.56 18.06 5.74
CA PRO A 79 -6.24 16.79 5.90
C PRO A 79 -7.73 16.95 5.59
N THR A 80 -8.04 17.23 4.33
CA THR A 80 -9.35 16.94 3.76
C THR A 80 -9.24 15.50 3.31
N PRO A 81 -9.76 14.52 4.10
CA PRO A 81 -9.75 13.15 3.64
C PRO A 81 -10.40 13.11 2.25
N PRO A 82 -9.81 12.40 1.27
CA PRO A 82 -10.47 12.20 -0.01
C PRO A 82 -11.88 11.67 0.27
N PRO A 83 -12.90 12.09 -0.50
CA PRO A 83 -14.25 11.59 -0.30
C PRO A 83 -14.19 10.07 -0.35
N VAL A 84 -14.31 9.43 0.82
CA VAL A 84 -14.35 7.98 0.90
C VAL A 84 -15.51 7.56 0.00
N PRO A 85 -15.27 6.73 -1.03
CA PRO A 85 -16.36 6.19 -1.83
C PRO A 85 -17.27 5.49 -0.82
N SER A 86 -18.40 6.13 -0.54
CA SER A 86 -19.38 5.56 0.36
C SER A 86 -19.92 4.38 -0.42
N VAL A 87 -19.40 3.18 -0.12
CA VAL A 87 -19.93 1.94 -0.65
C VAL A 87 -21.36 1.87 -0.14
N ARG A 88 -22.29 2.41 -0.93
CA ARG A 88 -23.70 2.41 -0.62
C ARG A 88 -24.13 0.96 -0.70
N ILE A 89 -24.21 0.32 0.46
CA ILE A 89 -24.80 -1.01 0.58
C ILE A 89 -26.25 -0.87 0.12
N LEU A 90 -26.56 -1.42 -1.05
CA LEU A 90 -27.91 -1.46 -1.57
C LEU A 90 -28.76 -2.27 -0.60
N ARG A 91 -29.89 -1.70 -0.16
CA ARG A 91 -30.83 -2.45 0.69
C ARG A 91 -31.47 -3.56 -0.15
N PRO A 92 -31.88 -4.70 0.44
CA PRO A 92 -32.55 -5.76 -0.30
C PRO A 92 -33.76 -5.20 -1.07
N GLY A 93 -33.72 -5.27 -2.41
CA GLY A 93 -34.75 -4.73 -3.31
C GLY A 93 -34.43 -3.36 -3.93
N GLU A 94 -33.30 -2.73 -3.59
CA GLU A 94 -32.85 -1.48 -4.21
C GLU A 94 -32.02 -1.78 -5.47
N VAL A 95 -32.55 -1.41 -6.64
CA VAL A 95 -31.82 -1.55 -7.91
C VAL A 95 -30.74 -0.47 -8.02
N PRO A 96 -29.51 -0.82 -8.44
CA PRO A 96 -28.46 0.17 -8.61
C PRO A 96 -28.87 1.20 -9.67
N PRO A 97 -28.47 2.48 -9.51
CA PRO A 97 -28.72 3.49 -10.53
C PRO A 97 -28.03 3.07 -11.83
N PHE A 98 -28.81 2.87 -12.89
CA PHE A 98 -28.31 2.62 -14.23
C PHE A 98 -28.38 3.92 -15.03
N ASP A 99 -27.30 4.25 -15.73
CA ASP A 99 -27.26 5.40 -16.63
C ASP A 99 -27.74 4.95 -18.01
N SER A 100 -28.89 5.45 -18.44
CA SER A 100 -29.49 5.14 -19.74
C SER A 100 -28.78 5.83 -20.91
N GLU A 101 -27.83 6.74 -20.65
CA GLU A 101 -27.06 7.43 -21.68
C GLU A 101 -25.82 6.64 -22.15
N ALA A 102 -25.52 5.49 -21.52
CA ALA A 102 -24.49 4.57 -21.98
C ALA A 102 -25.03 3.63 -23.08
N THR A 103 -25.23 4.14 -24.30
CA THR A 103 -25.50 3.34 -25.52
C THR A 103 -24.54 3.74 -26.63
#